data_AF-A0A2G2L8S3-F1
#
_entry.id   AF-A0A2G2L8S3-F1
#
_cell.length_a   1.000
_cell.length_b   1.000
_cell.length_c   1.000
_cell.angle_alpha   90.00
_cell.angle_beta   90.00
_cell.angle_gamma   90.00
#
_symmetry.space_group_name_H-M   'P 1'
#
loop_
_entity.id
_entity.type
_entity.pdbx_description
1 polymer ?
#
loop_
_entity_poly.entity_id
_entity_poly.type
_entity_poly.pdbx_seq_one_letter_code
_entity_poly.pdbx_strand_id
1 'polypeptide(L)'
;MAGLRIDPFYDTAAGSGLGGSNFGLSPTTNGWTDNTIAYSSPNFGNVTLNASTYLDDSDANEHDINLGLLFKQDSITAGIQYMTIGDTGVIAKSVADSTGIRVHAAYKMGKLNIGVSVETIDVNNADSQQYAYLSATYQASDDIKWAGSYGSASDVSAESDGTGITLGVFYKLLDKTTVYGLYSSKSSDDYSPPSSATNLSKRLGLFDRDVLSIGVSHKFSFSL
;
A
#
# COMPACT_ATOMS: atom_id res chain seq x y z
N MET A 1 4.77 7.22 4.19
CA MET A 1 5.27 6.02 3.48
C MET A 1 4.86 6.05 2.02
N ALA A 2 5.64 5.45 1.11
CA ALA A 2 5.51 5.69 -0.33
C ALA A 2 4.25 5.11 -0.99
N GLY A 3 3.82 3.90 -0.62
CA GLY A 3 2.73 3.20 -1.31
C GLY A 3 1.37 3.91 -1.24
N LEU A 4 1.08 4.59 -0.13
CA LEU A 4 -0.15 5.39 0.03
C LEU A 4 -0.27 6.54 -0.98
N ARG A 5 0.85 7.04 -1.52
CA ARG A 5 0.84 8.19 -2.42
C ARG A 5 0.30 7.84 -3.81
N ILE A 6 0.42 6.59 -4.21
CA ILE A 6 -0.01 6.11 -5.53
C ILE A 6 -1.32 5.33 -5.47
N ASP A 7 -1.79 4.96 -4.29
CA ASP A 7 -3.06 4.28 -4.09
C ASP A 7 -4.22 5.30 -4.07
N PRO A 8 -5.17 5.26 -5.02
CA PRO A 8 -6.28 6.20 -5.05
C PRO A 8 -7.38 5.86 -4.04
N PHE A 9 -7.30 4.71 -3.37
CA PHE A 9 -8.31 4.16 -2.47
C PHE A 9 -7.92 4.21 -0.99
N TYR A 10 -6.72 4.72 -0.65
CA TYR A 10 -6.16 4.69 0.71
C TYR A 10 -7.03 5.35 1.79
N ASP A 11 -7.83 6.35 1.42
CA ASP A 11 -8.74 7.12 2.30
C ASP A 11 -10.21 6.76 2.01
N THR A 12 -10.47 5.48 1.75
CA THR A 12 -11.82 4.97 1.50
C THR A 12 -12.13 3.79 2.40
N ALA A 13 -13.41 3.45 2.50
CA ALA A 13 -13.85 2.27 3.23
C ALA A 13 -13.26 0.97 2.68
N ALA A 14 -12.76 0.93 1.44
CA ALA A 14 -12.25 -0.29 0.80
C ALA A 14 -10.90 -0.79 1.36
N GLY A 15 -10.36 -0.18 2.43
CA GLY A 15 -9.05 -0.48 3.02
C GLY A 15 -8.72 -1.98 3.21
N SER A 16 -7.45 -2.30 3.47
CA SER A 16 -6.87 -3.66 3.40
C SER A 16 -7.70 -4.85 3.91
N GLY A 17 -8.58 -4.69 4.91
CA GLY A 17 -9.48 -5.76 5.41
C GLY A 17 -10.70 -6.08 4.53
N LEU A 18 -11.05 -5.19 3.58
CA LEU A 18 -12.19 -5.31 2.67
C LEU A 18 -11.80 -5.81 1.27
N GLY A 19 -10.64 -6.44 1.12
CA GLY A 19 -10.42 -7.38 0.01
C GLY A 19 -9.93 -6.84 -1.32
N GLY A 20 -9.32 -5.64 -1.40
CA GLY A 20 -8.57 -5.33 -2.63
C GLY A 20 -7.96 -3.95 -2.82
N SER A 21 -8.36 -2.92 -2.08
CA SER A 21 -7.97 -1.52 -2.39
C SER A 21 -6.46 -1.27 -2.48
N ASN A 22 -5.67 -2.10 -1.77
CA ASN A 22 -4.21 -1.99 -1.67
C ASN A 22 -3.52 -3.33 -1.97
N PHE A 23 -4.21 -4.26 -2.63
CA PHE A 23 -3.61 -5.55 -2.94
C PHE A 23 -2.43 -5.35 -3.89
N GLY A 24 -1.27 -5.95 -3.58
CA GLY A 24 -0.01 -5.69 -4.28
C GLY A 24 0.84 -4.54 -3.73
N LEU A 25 0.42 -3.91 -2.62
CA LEU A 25 1.31 -3.11 -1.76
C LEU A 25 1.54 -3.90 -0.46
N SER A 26 2.78 -3.95 0.03
CA SER A 26 3.05 -4.66 1.28
C SER A 26 2.28 -4.04 2.47
N PRO A 27 1.99 -4.84 3.51
CA PRO A 27 1.27 -4.37 4.70
C PRO A 27 1.95 -3.19 5.40
N THR A 28 3.27 -3.06 5.29
CA THR A 28 4.04 -1.91 5.81
C THR A 28 3.68 -0.59 5.13
N THR A 29 2.84 -0.58 4.08
CA THR A 29 2.24 0.63 3.51
C THR A 29 1.14 1.21 4.39
N ASN A 30 0.53 0.38 5.23
CA ASN A 30 -0.72 0.70 5.93
C ASN A 30 -0.54 0.47 7.43
N GLY A 31 0.14 1.38 8.11
CA GLY A 31 0.35 1.31 9.55
C GLY A 31 0.85 2.63 10.14
N TRP A 32 0.60 2.80 11.43
CA TRP A 32 1.23 3.81 12.26
C TRP A 32 2.12 3.06 13.23
N THR A 33 3.38 3.45 13.30
CA THR A 33 4.35 2.90 14.23
C THR A 33 4.59 3.93 15.34
N ASP A 34 4.57 3.49 16.59
CA ASP A 34 4.94 4.32 17.73
C ASP A 34 6.47 4.46 17.82
N ASN A 35 6.98 5.16 18.85
CA ASN A 35 8.41 5.26 19.15
C ASN A 35 9.31 5.63 17.95
N THR A 36 8.80 6.50 17.08
CA THR A 36 9.44 6.84 15.81
C THR A 36 10.20 8.15 15.91
N ILE A 37 11.46 8.14 15.49
CA ILE A 37 12.20 9.36 15.14
C ILE A 37 12.26 9.42 13.62
N ALA A 38 11.64 10.44 13.03
CA ALA A 38 11.61 10.64 11.59
C ALA A 38 12.18 12.00 11.19
N TYR A 39 12.94 12.00 10.11
CA TYR A 39 13.50 13.18 9.48
C TYR A 39 13.14 13.20 7.99
N SER A 40 12.72 14.36 7.51
CA SER A 40 12.59 14.65 6.08
C SER A 40 13.44 15.86 5.78
N SER A 41 14.28 15.77 4.77
CA SER A 41 15.08 16.90 4.33
C SER A 41 14.22 17.99 3.71
N PRO A 42 14.74 19.23 3.62
CA PRO A 42 14.27 20.19 2.64
C PRO A 42 14.41 19.63 1.22
N ASN A 43 13.77 20.30 0.26
CA ASN A 43 13.94 19.97 -1.16
C ASN A 43 15.32 20.44 -1.64
N PHE A 44 16.16 19.51 -2.06
CA PHE A 44 17.41 19.78 -2.78
C PHE A 44 17.14 19.75 -4.28
N GLY A 45 16.62 20.88 -4.79
CA GLY A 45 16.04 20.92 -6.13
C GLY A 45 14.80 20.04 -6.21
N ASN A 46 14.83 19.02 -7.06
CA ASN A 46 13.73 18.08 -7.27
C ASN A 46 13.79 16.85 -6.35
N VAL A 47 14.72 16.82 -5.37
CA VAL A 47 14.96 15.65 -4.52
C VAL A 47 14.64 15.94 -3.06
N THR A 48 13.97 14.99 -2.40
CA THR A 48 13.75 14.96 -0.94
C THR A 48 14.27 13.65 -0.39
N LEU A 49 15.00 13.70 0.72
CA LEU A 49 15.44 12.53 1.47
C LEU A 49 14.55 12.35 2.71
N ASN A 50 14.25 11.12 3.07
CA ASN A 50 13.62 10.78 4.33
C ASN A 50 14.40 9.66 5.02
N ALA A 51 14.45 9.72 6.34
CA ALA A 51 15.04 8.71 7.17
C ALA A 51 14.20 8.59 8.43
N SER A 52 13.99 7.38 8.93
CA SER A 52 13.40 7.16 10.23
C SER A 52 14.01 5.95 10.92
N THR A 53 14.04 6.02 12.23
CA THR A 53 14.34 4.88 13.10
C THR A 53 13.15 4.66 14.03
N TYR A 54 12.86 3.41 14.29
CA TYR A 54 11.75 2.98 15.15
C TYR A 54 12.37 2.25 16.32
N LEU A 55 12.22 2.84 17.50
CA LEU A 55 12.90 2.38 18.69
C LEU A 55 12.17 1.17 19.26
N ASP A 56 12.92 0.08 19.39
CA ASP A 56 12.53 -1.07 20.18
C ASP A 56 12.86 -0.79 21.65
N ASP A 57 11.84 -0.88 22.51
CA ASP A 57 11.94 -0.69 23.95
C ASP A 57 12.00 -2.01 24.73
N SER A 58 12.17 -3.14 24.02
CA SER A 58 12.46 -4.45 24.61
C SER A 58 13.95 -4.63 24.94
N ASP A 59 14.31 -5.82 25.45
CA ASP A 59 15.71 -6.21 25.71
C ASP A 59 16.50 -6.51 24.41
N ALA A 60 15.87 -6.41 23.24
CA ALA A 60 16.55 -6.56 21.96
C ALA A 60 17.46 -5.36 21.66
N ASN A 61 18.58 -5.61 20.99
CA ASN A 61 19.57 -4.58 20.65
C ASN A 61 19.41 -4.05 19.21
N GLU A 62 18.39 -4.48 18.47
CA GLU A 62 18.12 -4.00 17.13
C GLU A 62 16.99 -2.96 17.10
N HIS A 63 17.06 -2.04 16.14
CA HIS A 63 16.02 -1.06 15.85
C HIS A 63 15.68 -1.12 14.37
N ASP A 64 14.43 -0.85 14.03
CA ASP A 64 14.05 -0.79 12.62
C ASP A 64 14.46 0.55 12.03
N ILE A 65 14.81 0.55 10.75
CA ILE A 65 15.26 1.73 10.01
C ILE A 65 14.52 1.81 8.69
N ASN A 66 14.14 3.02 8.28
CA ASN A 66 13.68 3.33 6.93
C ASN A 66 14.53 4.45 6.35
N LEU A 67 14.94 4.30 5.09
CA LEU A 67 15.59 5.34 4.31
C LEU A 67 14.85 5.48 2.98
N GLY A 68 14.68 6.70 2.50
CA GLY A 68 13.99 6.93 1.25
C GLY A 68 14.48 8.16 0.51
N LEU A 69 14.42 8.07 -0.81
CA LEU A 69 14.65 9.19 -1.72
C LEU A 69 13.40 9.37 -2.57
N LEU A 70 12.96 10.62 -2.69
CA LEU A 70 11.88 11.03 -3.56
C LEU A 70 12.42 12.03 -4.58
N PHE A 71 12.13 11.79 -5.84
CA PHE A 71 12.32 12.73 -6.93
C PHE A 71 10.96 13.23 -7.42
N LYS A 72 10.82 14.53 -7.63
CA LYS A 72 9.62 15.15 -8.17
C LYS A 72 9.98 16.22 -9.19
N GLN A 73 9.57 16.02 -10.44
CA GLN A 73 9.74 16.99 -11.50
C GLN A 73 8.47 17.02 -12.36
N ASP A 74 7.83 18.19 -12.41
CA ASP A 74 6.63 18.44 -13.21
C ASP A 74 5.52 17.38 -12.98
N SER A 75 5.24 16.58 -14.00
CA SER A 75 4.25 15.51 -13.99
C SER A 75 4.76 14.19 -13.42
N ILE A 76 6.05 14.06 -13.13
CA ILE A 76 6.68 12.82 -12.65
C ILE A 76 6.97 12.93 -11.16
N THR A 77 6.62 11.89 -10.42
CA THR A 77 7.12 11.63 -9.07
C THR A 77 7.65 10.22 -9.03
N ALA A 78 8.87 10.01 -8.56
CA ALA A 78 9.47 8.69 -8.41
C ALA A 78 10.17 8.60 -7.07
N GLY A 79 10.31 7.40 -6.53
CA GLY A 79 11.05 7.23 -5.30
C GLY A 79 11.46 5.80 -5.04
N ILE A 80 12.44 5.69 -4.16
CA ILE A 80 12.96 4.44 -3.64
C ILE A 80 12.89 4.50 -2.13
N GLN A 81 12.51 3.39 -1.51
CA GLN A 81 12.57 3.20 -0.06
C GLN A 81 13.31 1.92 0.25
N TYR A 82 14.15 1.97 1.26
CA TYR A 82 14.84 0.85 1.86
C TYR A 82 14.44 0.76 3.33
N MET A 83 14.22 -0.45 3.83
CA MET A 83 13.91 -0.69 5.23
C MET A 83 14.65 -1.91 5.75
N THR A 84 15.04 -1.85 7.02
CA THR A 84 15.58 -2.98 7.78
C THR A 84 14.71 -3.18 9.00
N ILE A 85 14.35 -4.42 9.23
CA ILE A 85 13.47 -4.85 10.32
C ILE A 85 14.27 -5.80 11.19
N GLY A 86 14.45 -5.43 12.45
CA GLY A 86 15.11 -6.28 13.44
C GLY A 86 14.26 -7.48 13.84
N ASP A 87 14.77 -8.27 14.77
CA ASP A 87 14.17 -9.55 15.20
C ASP A 87 12.79 -9.40 15.83
N THR A 88 12.47 -8.21 16.37
CA THR A 88 11.17 -7.91 16.99
C THR A 88 10.16 -7.32 16.01
N GLY A 89 10.62 -6.66 14.96
CA GLY A 89 9.79 -6.01 13.95
C GLY A 89 8.81 -4.98 14.50
N VAL A 90 9.33 -3.88 15.02
CA VAL A 90 8.52 -2.82 15.64
C VAL A 90 7.75 -1.96 14.62
N ILE A 91 8.17 -1.91 13.35
CA ILE A 91 7.39 -1.27 12.28
C ILE A 91 6.04 -1.98 12.12
N ALA A 92 4.95 -1.21 12.16
CA ALA A 92 3.60 -1.75 12.05
C ALA A 92 3.43 -2.64 10.81
N LYS A 93 3.01 -3.89 11.04
CA LYS A 93 2.76 -4.92 10.03
C LYS A 93 4.00 -5.30 9.19
N SER A 94 5.19 -5.07 9.71
CA SER A 94 6.42 -5.62 9.13
C SER A 94 6.50 -7.13 9.36
N VAL A 95 7.46 -7.75 8.68
CA VAL A 95 7.90 -9.11 8.98
C VAL A 95 9.24 -8.96 9.71
N ALA A 96 9.34 -9.51 10.92
CA ALA A 96 10.57 -9.48 11.69
C ALA A 96 11.74 -10.13 10.93
N ASP A 97 12.97 -9.70 11.25
CA ASP A 97 14.22 -10.21 10.65
C ASP A 97 14.16 -10.19 9.11
N SER A 98 13.95 -8.99 8.58
CA SER A 98 13.79 -8.79 7.14
C SER A 98 14.37 -7.48 6.64
N THR A 99 14.62 -7.41 5.33
CA THR A 99 14.97 -6.16 4.66
C THR A 99 14.07 -5.95 3.46
N GLY A 100 13.64 -4.71 3.23
CA GLY A 100 12.71 -4.37 2.16
C GLY A 100 13.26 -3.28 1.26
N ILE A 101 13.06 -3.43 -0.05
CA ILE A 101 13.30 -2.39 -1.04
C ILE A 101 12.04 -2.17 -1.87
N ARG A 102 11.61 -0.91 -1.99
CA ARG A 102 10.48 -0.50 -2.81
C ARG A 102 10.88 0.57 -3.79
N VAL A 103 10.51 0.40 -5.05
CA VAL A 103 10.59 1.43 -6.08
C VAL A 103 9.18 1.78 -6.53
N HIS A 104 8.87 3.06 -6.63
CA HIS A 104 7.57 3.54 -7.08
C HIS A 104 7.72 4.74 -8.00
N ALA A 105 6.74 4.91 -8.89
CA ALA A 105 6.63 6.07 -9.75
C ALA A 105 5.18 6.43 -10.00
N ALA A 106 4.93 7.70 -10.26
CA ALA A 106 3.65 8.23 -10.68
C ALA A 106 3.84 9.26 -11.80
N TYR A 107 2.94 9.24 -12.76
CA TYR A 107 2.94 10.16 -13.89
C TYR A 107 1.55 10.78 -14.10
N LYS A 108 1.53 12.11 -14.25
CA LYS A 108 0.32 12.88 -14.55
C LYS A 108 0.29 13.33 -16.00
N MET A 109 -0.66 12.81 -16.77
CA MET A 109 -0.92 13.17 -18.16
C MET A 109 -2.29 13.85 -18.29
N GLY A 110 -2.32 15.17 -18.13
CA GLY A 110 -3.55 15.95 -18.17
C GLY A 110 -4.54 15.51 -17.08
N LYS A 111 -5.65 14.88 -17.50
CA LYS A 111 -6.71 14.35 -16.63
C LYS A 111 -6.42 12.96 -16.08
N LEU A 112 -5.42 12.25 -16.62
CA LEU A 112 -5.03 10.91 -16.21
C LEU A 112 -3.84 10.97 -15.25
N ASN A 113 -3.87 10.21 -14.16
CA ASN A 113 -2.70 9.92 -13.34
C ASN A 113 -2.50 8.41 -13.28
N ILE A 114 -1.27 7.94 -13.46
CA ILE A 114 -0.90 6.52 -13.36
C ILE A 114 0.13 6.40 -12.25
N GLY A 115 0.02 5.37 -11.42
CA GLY A 115 0.99 5.04 -10.37
C GLY A 115 1.43 3.58 -10.48
N VAL A 116 2.70 3.31 -10.23
CA VAL A 116 3.26 1.95 -10.16
C VAL A 116 4.16 1.81 -8.95
N SER A 117 4.18 0.62 -8.36
CA SER A 117 5.14 0.24 -7.31
C SER A 117 5.53 -1.22 -7.45
N VAL A 118 6.79 -1.50 -7.18
CA VAL A 118 7.32 -2.85 -7.01
C VAL A 118 8.13 -2.89 -5.72
N GLU A 119 8.06 -3.99 -5.01
CA GLU A 119 8.75 -4.17 -3.75
C GLU A 119 9.13 -5.63 -3.53
N THR A 120 10.30 -5.81 -2.94
CA THR A 120 10.80 -7.09 -2.46
C THR A 120 11.09 -6.96 -0.98
N ILE A 121 10.66 -7.93 -0.19
CA ILE A 121 11.01 -8.07 1.23
C ILE A 121 11.74 -9.40 1.39
N ASP A 122 13.05 -9.32 1.60
CA ASP A 122 13.89 -10.47 1.91
C ASP A 122 13.72 -10.83 3.39
N VAL A 123 13.13 -11.98 3.65
CA VAL A 123 12.87 -12.50 5.01
C VAL A 123 13.91 -13.56 5.35
N ASN A 124 14.52 -13.48 6.53
CA ASN A 124 15.52 -14.47 6.92
C ASN A 124 14.89 -15.87 7.05
N ASN A 125 15.56 -16.88 6.50
CA ASN A 125 15.11 -18.28 6.48
C ASN A 125 13.74 -18.53 5.81
N ALA A 126 13.28 -17.65 4.94
CA ALA A 126 12.06 -17.82 4.15
C ALA A 126 12.26 -17.29 2.71
N ASP A 127 11.27 -17.51 1.85
CA ASP A 127 11.27 -16.95 0.50
C ASP A 127 11.07 -15.43 0.54
N SER A 128 11.69 -14.72 -0.39
CA SER A 128 11.52 -13.26 -0.52
C SER A 128 10.12 -12.92 -1.00
N GLN A 129 9.39 -12.12 -0.22
CA GLN A 129 8.05 -11.67 -0.57
C GLN A 129 8.11 -10.63 -1.69
N GLN A 130 7.22 -10.72 -2.66
CA GLN A 130 7.18 -9.77 -3.78
C GLN A 130 5.80 -9.13 -3.89
N TYR A 131 5.81 -7.82 -4.14
CA TYR A 131 4.59 -7.02 -4.29
C TYR A 131 4.71 -6.15 -5.54
N ALA A 132 3.66 -6.13 -6.36
CA ALA A 132 3.56 -5.24 -7.50
C ALA A 132 2.18 -4.58 -7.53
N TYR A 133 2.16 -3.29 -7.84
CA TYR A 133 0.95 -2.47 -7.84
C TYR A 133 0.93 -1.52 -9.02
N LEU A 134 -0.23 -1.39 -9.65
CA LEU A 134 -0.57 -0.44 -10.69
C LEU A 134 -1.87 0.26 -10.31
N SER A 135 -1.93 1.56 -10.47
CA SER A 135 -3.15 2.34 -10.33
C SER A 135 -3.29 3.36 -11.44
N ALA A 136 -4.55 3.73 -11.72
CA ALA A 136 -4.88 4.82 -12.60
C ALA A 136 -6.06 5.62 -12.02
N THR A 137 -6.04 6.93 -12.22
CA THR A 137 -7.18 7.81 -11.95
C THR A 137 -7.45 8.70 -13.15
N TYR A 138 -8.72 8.89 -13.48
CA TYR A 138 -9.15 9.75 -14.58
C TYR A 138 -10.18 10.76 -14.10
N GLN A 139 -9.85 12.05 -14.20
CA GLN A 139 -10.76 13.15 -13.88
C GLN A 139 -11.69 13.40 -15.08
N ALA A 140 -12.86 12.77 -15.10
CA ALA A 140 -13.79 12.86 -16.22
C ALA A 140 -14.39 14.27 -16.36
N SER A 141 -14.85 14.85 -15.25
CA SER A 141 -15.38 16.22 -15.13
C SER A 141 -14.88 16.87 -13.84
N ASP A 142 -15.33 18.08 -13.50
CA ASP A 142 -14.96 18.72 -12.25
C ASP A 142 -15.49 18.01 -11.00
N ASP A 143 -16.49 17.14 -11.18
CA ASP A 143 -17.19 16.46 -10.09
C ASP A 143 -17.01 14.94 -10.12
N ILE A 144 -16.62 14.34 -11.25
CA ILE A 144 -16.51 12.89 -11.40
C ILE A 144 -15.06 12.47 -11.62
N LYS A 145 -14.57 11.57 -10.77
CA LYS A 145 -13.29 10.89 -10.90
C LYS A 145 -13.50 9.37 -10.94
N TRP A 146 -12.87 8.73 -11.91
CA TRP A 146 -12.74 7.28 -11.97
C TRP A 146 -11.39 6.86 -11.41
N ALA A 147 -11.32 5.71 -10.77
CA ALA A 147 -10.09 5.10 -10.34
C ALA A 147 -10.11 3.58 -10.58
N GLY A 148 -8.94 3.03 -10.86
CA GLY A 148 -8.72 1.60 -10.94
C GLY A 148 -7.35 1.25 -10.36
N SER A 149 -7.23 0.07 -9.78
CA SER A 149 -5.95 -0.52 -9.40
C SER A 149 -5.93 -2.01 -9.67
N TYR A 150 -4.73 -2.51 -9.90
CA TYR A 150 -4.40 -3.92 -9.97
C TYR A 150 -3.13 -4.14 -9.16
N GLY A 151 -3.04 -5.24 -8.45
CA GLY A 151 -1.78 -5.65 -7.88
C GLY A 151 -1.67 -7.15 -7.66
N SER A 152 -0.45 -7.58 -7.37
CA SER A 152 -0.08 -8.95 -7.12
C SER A 152 0.82 -9.06 -5.91
N ALA A 153 0.70 -10.15 -5.17
CA ALA A 153 1.59 -10.51 -4.09
C ALA A 153 2.00 -11.98 -4.26
N SER A 154 3.27 -12.31 -4.04
CA SER A 154 3.77 -13.68 -4.10
C SER A 154 4.72 -13.98 -2.95
N ASP A 155 4.79 -15.25 -2.57
CA ASP A 155 5.66 -15.77 -1.53
C ASP A 155 5.41 -15.12 -0.16
N VAL A 156 4.20 -14.61 0.07
CA VAL A 156 3.74 -13.97 1.31
C VAL A 156 3.07 -14.99 2.21
N SER A 157 2.02 -15.64 1.73
CA SER A 157 1.25 -16.69 2.42
C SER A 157 0.14 -17.24 1.53
N ALA A 158 -0.40 -18.41 1.85
CA ALA A 158 -1.55 -18.98 1.13
C ALA A 158 -2.75 -18.05 0.98
N GLU A 159 -2.99 -17.21 2.00
CA GLU A 159 -4.12 -16.29 1.98
C GLU A 159 -3.79 -15.00 1.24
N SER A 160 -2.52 -14.59 1.18
CA SER A 160 -2.11 -13.28 0.65
C SER A 160 -1.53 -13.34 -0.74
N ASP A 161 -1.09 -14.51 -1.19
CA ASP A 161 -0.59 -14.72 -2.55
C ASP A 161 -1.72 -14.63 -3.54
N GLY A 162 -1.45 -14.05 -4.71
CA GLY A 162 -2.39 -13.94 -5.82
C GLY A 162 -2.46 -12.56 -6.42
N THR A 163 -3.67 -12.17 -6.85
CA THR A 163 -3.94 -10.91 -7.55
C THR A 163 -5.21 -10.23 -7.03
N GLY A 164 -5.28 -8.91 -7.19
CA GLY A 164 -6.45 -8.13 -6.80
C GLY A 164 -6.69 -6.96 -7.72
N ILE A 165 -7.95 -6.64 -7.95
CA ILE A 165 -8.41 -5.49 -8.72
C ILE A 165 -9.35 -4.65 -7.85
N THR A 166 -9.25 -3.32 -7.98
CA THR A 166 -10.26 -2.41 -7.42
C THR A 166 -10.65 -1.38 -8.46
N LEU A 167 -11.95 -1.12 -8.57
CA LEU A 167 -12.54 -0.09 -9.42
C LEU A 167 -13.36 0.85 -8.55
N GLY A 168 -13.35 2.14 -8.88
CA GLY A 168 -14.12 3.13 -8.12
C GLY A 168 -14.56 4.33 -8.92
N VAL A 169 -15.69 4.88 -8.48
CA VAL A 169 -16.24 6.16 -8.94
C VAL A 169 -16.41 7.08 -7.75
N PHE A 170 -15.93 8.31 -7.90
CA PHE A 170 -16.01 9.35 -6.88
C PHE A 170 -16.78 10.54 -7.46
N TYR A 171 -17.84 10.93 -6.77
CA TYR A 171 -18.65 12.09 -7.10
C TYR A 171 -18.52 13.16 -6.02
N LYS A 172 -18.01 14.33 -6.40
CA LYS A 172 -17.92 15.52 -5.54
C LYS A 172 -19.32 16.11 -5.40
N LEU A 173 -19.99 15.78 -4.31
CA LEU A 173 -21.34 16.27 -3.99
C LEU A 173 -21.30 17.75 -3.55
N LEU A 174 -20.26 18.13 -2.80
CA LEU A 174 -19.93 19.49 -2.38
C LEU A 174 -18.40 19.63 -2.35
N ASP A 175 -17.87 20.84 -2.26
CA ASP A 175 -16.41 21.09 -2.25
C ASP A 175 -15.63 20.25 -1.22
N LYS A 176 -16.28 19.88 -0.12
CA LYS A 176 -15.70 19.04 0.95
C LYS A 176 -16.41 17.71 1.14
N THR A 177 -17.40 17.37 0.31
CA THR A 177 -18.18 16.13 0.41
C THR A 177 -18.05 15.30 -0.86
N THR A 178 -17.57 14.07 -0.70
CA THR A 178 -17.48 13.10 -1.80
C THR A 178 -18.29 11.86 -1.46
N VAL A 179 -19.16 11.45 -2.39
CA VAL A 179 -19.79 10.13 -2.38
C VAL A 179 -19.01 9.22 -3.31
N TYR A 180 -18.81 7.96 -2.94
CA TYR A 180 -18.09 7.01 -3.77
C TYR A 180 -18.73 5.63 -3.75
N GLY A 181 -18.54 4.91 -4.86
CA GLY A 181 -18.86 3.50 -4.99
C GLY A 181 -17.64 2.74 -5.49
N LEU A 182 -17.35 1.60 -4.88
CA LEU A 182 -16.14 0.81 -5.09
C LEU A 182 -16.50 -0.66 -5.28
N TYR A 183 -15.82 -1.32 -6.21
CA TYR A 183 -15.83 -2.76 -6.38
C TYR A 183 -14.40 -3.27 -6.26
N SER A 184 -14.16 -4.23 -5.38
CA SER A 184 -12.88 -4.89 -5.20
C SER A 184 -13.06 -6.39 -5.37
N SER A 185 -12.10 -7.02 -6.04
CA SER A 185 -12.04 -8.47 -6.20
C SER A 185 -10.62 -8.94 -5.96
N LYS A 186 -10.47 -10.05 -5.26
CA LYS A 186 -9.20 -10.71 -4.99
C LYS A 186 -9.31 -12.18 -5.33
N SER A 187 -8.29 -12.69 -6.00
CA SER A 187 -8.08 -14.10 -6.30
C SER A 187 -6.78 -14.54 -5.65
N SER A 188 -6.82 -15.61 -4.86
CA SER A 188 -5.63 -16.15 -4.20
C SER A 188 -5.02 -17.35 -4.91
N ASP A 189 -3.70 -17.33 -5.09
CA ASP A 189 -2.96 -18.38 -5.80
C ASP A 189 -2.87 -19.68 -4.96
N ASP A 190 -2.58 -20.80 -5.63
CA ASP A 190 -2.40 -22.12 -5.00
C ASP A 190 -1.07 -22.22 -4.23
N TYR A 191 -1.01 -21.66 -3.02
CA TYR A 191 -0.02 -22.16 -2.07
C TYR A 191 -0.52 -23.49 -1.48
N SER A 192 0.10 -24.60 -1.88
CA SER A 192 -0.12 -25.93 -1.31
C SER A 192 1.02 -26.30 -0.35
N PRO A 193 0.99 -25.92 0.94
CA PRO A 193 1.86 -26.56 1.92
C PRO A 193 1.28 -27.96 2.22
N PRO A 194 2.12 -28.97 2.51
CA PRO A 194 1.68 -30.34 2.70
C PRO A 194 0.98 -30.51 4.05
N SER A 195 -0.28 -30.09 4.18
CA SER A 195 -1.17 -30.56 5.25
C SER A 195 -2.67 -30.35 4.94
N SER A 196 -3.50 -31.16 5.56
CA SER A 196 -4.88 -31.44 5.18
C SER A 196 -5.90 -30.34 5.52
N ALA A 197 -5.54 -29.36 6.35
CA ALA A 197 -6.49 -28.35 6.86
C ALA A 197 -6.63 -27.12 5.95
N THR A 198 -5.53 -26.64 5.34
CA THR A 198 -5.53 -25.52 4.38
C THR A 198 -6.28 -25.85 3.08
N ASN A 199 -6.31 -27.13 2.71
CA ASN A 199 -7.04 -27.65 1.55
C ASN A 199 -8.57 -27.51 1.66
N LEU A 200 -9.14 -27.51 2.87
CA LEU A 200 -10.60 -27.37 3.03
C LEU A 200 -11.03 -25.90 2.88
N SER A 201 -10.32 -24.97 3.50
CA SER A 201 -10.60 -23.54 3.42
C SER A 201 -10.55 -23.01 1.98
N LYS A 202 -9.60 -23.51 1.19
CA LYS A 202 -9.51 -23.17 -0.24
C LYS A 202 -10.59 -23.83 -1.10
N ARG A 203 -10.93 -25.11 -0.87
CA ARG A 203 -12.05 -25.77 -1.58
C ARG A 203 -13.40 -25.12 -1.31
N LEU A 204 -13.51 -24.38 -0.21
CA LEU A 204 -14.68 -23.59 0.15
C LEU A 204 -14.61 -22.14 -0.40
N GLY A 205 -13.57 -21.78 -1.15
CA GLY A 205 -13.41 -20.45 -1.76
C GLY A 205 -13.22 -19.33 -0.74
N LEU A 206 -12.71 -19.62 0.46
CA LEU A 206 -12.69 -18.64 1.56
C LEU A 206 -11.66 -17.51 1.40
N PHE A 207 -10.72 -17.64 0.46
CA PHE A 207 -9.65 -16.67 0.23
C PHE A 207 -9.91 -15.72 -0.93
N ASP A 208 -10.76 -16.14 -1.87
CA ASP A 208 -11.27 -15.27 -2.93
C ASP A 208 -12.37 -14.39 -2.35
N ARG A 209 -12.32 -13.09 -2.65
CA ARG A 209 -13.25 -12.12 -2.04
C ARG A 209 -13.65 -11.07 -3.04
N ASP A 210 -14.95 -10.90 -3.20
CA ASP A 210 -15.56 -9.76 -3.88
C ASP A 210 -16.22 -8.85 -2.85
N VAL A 211 -15.98 -7.54 -2.95
CA VAL A 211 -16.56 -6.54 -2.06
C VAL A 211 -17.08 -5.36 -2.85
N LEU A 212 -18.35 -5.03 -2.60
CA LEU A 212 -18.97 -3.79 -3.03
C LEU A 212 -19.04 -2.84 -1.82
N SER A 213 -18.55 -1.62 -1.98
CA SER A 213 -18.56 -0.59 -0.95
C SER A 213 -19.16 0.70 -1.48
N ILE A 214 -19.98 1.35 -0.65
CA ILE A 214 -20.52 2.68 -0.92
C ILE A 214 -20.23 3.52 0.32
N GLY A 215 -19.67 4.70 0.12
CA GLY A 215 -19.29 5.56 1.23
C GLY A 215 -19.41 7.04 0.93
N VAL A 216 -19.33 7.82 2.00
CA VAL A 216 -19.31 9.28 1.96
C VAL A 216 -18.13 9.76 2.80
N SER A 217 -17.35 10.69 2.28
CA SER A 217 -16.28 11.39 2.99
C SER A 217 -16.59 12.87 3.05
N HIS A 218 -16.53 13.45 4.25
CA HIS A 218 -16.69 14.89 4.47
C HIS A 218 -15.49 15.44 5.25
N LYS A 219 -14.81 16.45 4.71
CA LYS A 219 -13.65 17.08 5.35
C LYS A 219 -14.06 18.34 6.10
N PHE A 220 -13.81 18.36 7.41
CA PHE A 220 -13.98 19.56 8.23
C PHE A 220 -12.70 20.38 8.24
N SER A 221 -12.83 21.71 8.27
CA SER A 221 -11.72 22.61 8.51
C SER A 221 -12.18 23.73 9.43
N PHE A 222 -11.49 23.90 10.55
CA PHE A 222 -11.70 25.02 11.45
C PHE A 222 -10.59 26.03 11.21
N SER A 223 -10.96 27.25 10.82
CA SER A 223 -10.04 28.38 10.84
C SER A 223 -10.03 28.91 12.26
N LEU A 224 -8.91 28.73 12.97
CA LEU A 224 -8.62 29.36 14.25
C LEU A 224 -8.06 30.76 14.01
#